data_AF-Q6L7B1-F1
#
_entry.id   AF-Q6L7B1-F1
#
_cell.length_a   1.000
_cell.length_b   1.000
_cell.length_c   1.000
_cell.angle_alpha   90.00
_cell.angle_beta   90.00
_cell.angle_gamma   90.00
#
_symmetry.space_group_name_H-M   'P 1'
#
loop_
_entity.id
_entity.type
_entity.pdbx_description
1 polymer ?
#
loop_
_entity_poly.entity_id
_entity_poly.type
_entity_poly.pdbx_seq_one_letter_code
_entity_poly.pdbx_strand_id
1 'polypeptide(L)' 'QTDLAFEKGWQFHLTKSVSFKPEKSDEYSCRVKHMSDNKTIVWESNM' A
#
# COMPACT_ATOMS: atom_id res chain seq x y z
N GLN A 1 -1.68 5.91 11.79
CA GLN A 1 -3.11 5.68 12.10
C GLN A 1 -3.73 5.08 10.86
N THR A 2 -4.43 3.98 11.01
CA THR A 2 -4.95 3.19 9.91
C THR A 2 -6.46 3.41 9.89
N ASP A 3 -6.94 4.29 9.04
CA ASP A 3 -8.37 4.59 8.94
C ASP A 3 -9.09 3.41 8.29
N LEU A 4 -9.79 2.62 9.11
CA LEU A 4 -10.77 1.65 8.65
C LEU A 4 -12.09 2.41 8.41
N ALA A 5 -12.26 2.94 7.21
CA ALA A 5 -13.51 3.60 6.83
C ALA A 5 -14.54 2.55 6.34
N PHE A 6 -15.77 2.64 6.84
CA PHE A 6 -16.90 1.83 6.38
C PHE A 6 -17.57 2.53 5.19
N GLU A 7 -17.26 2.11 3.96
CA GLU A 7 -18.03 2.54 2.79
C GLU A 7 -19.31 1.71 2.63
N LYS A 8 -20.34 2.31 2.02
CA LYS A 8 -21.61 1.63 1.72
C LYS A 8 -21.35 0.46 0.76
N GLY A 9 -21.33 -0.77 1.29
CA GLY A 9 -21.04 -1.97 0.51
C GLY A 9 -20.30 -3.09 1.24
N TRP A 10 -20.04 -2.96 2.57
CA TRP A 10 -19.20 -3.90 3.33
C TRP A 10 -17.78 -4.01 2.76
N GLN A 11 -17.25 -2.87 2.33
CA GLN A 11 -15.88 -2.76 1.82
C GLN A 11 -15.03 -1.98 2.82
N PHE A 12 -13.79 -2.43 2.97
CA PHE A 12 -12.80 -1.78 3.82
C PHE A 12 -11.77 -1.09 2.92
N HIS A 13 -11.52 0.18 3.19
CA HIS A 13 -10.40 0.90 2.61
C HIS A 13 -9.24 0.97 3.60
N LEU A 14 -8.02 0.80 3.12
CA LEU A 14 -6.82 0.81 3.95
C LEU A 14 -5.71 1.60 3.26
N THR A 15 -5.31 2.71 3.88
CA THR A 15 -4.18 3.52 3.43
C THR A 15 -3.03 3.39 4.40
N LYS A 16 -1.84 3.06 3.88
CA LYS A 16 -0.61 3.02 4.66
C LYS A 16 0.47 3.81 3.93
N SER A 17 1.03 4.79 4.64
CA SER A 17 2.08 5.67 4.12
C SER A 17 3.37 5.45 4.90
N VAL A 18 4.50 5.67 4.22
CA VAL A 18 5.84 5.65 4.84
C VAL A 18 6.61 6.85 4.31
N SER A 19 7.30 7.56 5.20
CA SER A 19 8.21 8.63 4.82
C SER A 19 9.58 8.03 4.54
N PHE A 20 10.12 8.26 3.35
CA PHE A 20 11.45 7.79 2.97
C PHE A 20 12.12 8.77 2.01
N LYS A 21 13.44 8.67 1.88
CA LYS A 21 14.23 9.40 0.89
C LYS A 21 14.64 8.40 -0.21
N PRO A 22 14.03 8.44 -1.40
CA PRO A 22 14.35 7.48 -2.45
C PRO A 22 15.82 7.63 -2.88
N GLU A 23 16.61 6.55 -2.77
CA GLU A 23 17.90 6.45 -3.44
C GLU A 23 17.72 5.73 -4.77
N LYS A 24 18.56 6.05 -5.78
CA LYS A 24 18.42 5.52 -7.15
C LYS A 24 18.54 4.00 -7.26
N SER A 25 19.05 3.34 -6.21
CA SER A 25 19.22 1.89 -6.17
C SER A 25 18.13 1.16 -5.39
N ASP A 26 17.19 1.90 -4.78
CA ASP A 26 16.19 1.32 -3.91
C ASP A 26 14.93 0.96 -4.70
N GLU A 27 14.44 -0.25 -4.48
CA GLU A 27 13.12 -0.66 -4.94
C GLU A 27 12.14 -0.61 -3.76
N TYR A 28 11.05 0.15 -3.93
CA TYR A 28 10.00 0.26 -2.92
C TYR A 28 8.77 -0.49 -3.41
N SER A 29 8.13 -1.26 -2.54
CA SER A 29 6.87 -1.93 -2.86
C SER A 29 5.88 -1.88 -1.71
N CYS A 30 4.61 -1.72 -2.06
CA CYS A 30 3.48 -1.89 -1.16
C CYS A 30 2.97 -3.33 -1.28
N ARG A 31 3.12 -4.12 -0.22
CA ARG A 31 2.61 -5.50 -0.16
C ARG A 31 1.34 -5.56 0.67
N VAL A 32 0.27 -6.03 0.05
CA VAL A 32 -1.03 -6.25 0.67
C VAL A 32 -1.28 -7.75 0.77
N LYS A 33 -1.51 -8.24 1.99
CA LYS A 33 -1.98 -9.60 2.23
C LYS A 33 -3.39 -9.53 2.79
N HIS A 34 -4.33 -10.18 2.11
CA HIS A 34 -5.70 -10.31 2.55
C HIS A 34 -6.10 -11.78 2.48
N MET A 35 -6.22 -12.44 3.64
CA MET A 35 -6.45 -13.89 3.73
C MET A 35 -5.39 -14.69 2.94
N SER A 36 -5.79 -15.38 1.87
CA SER A 36 -4.93 -16.16 0.99
C SER A 36 -4.33 -15.33 -0.16
N ASP A 37 -4.89 -14.15 -0.44
CA ASP A 37 -4.46 -13.29 -1.55
C ASP A 37 -3.28 -12.43 -1.14
N ASN A 38 -2.27 -12.40 -2.00
CA ASN A 38 -1.13 -11.49 -1.88
C ASN A 38 -1.07 -10.63 -3.13
N LYS A 39 -1.02 -9.31 -2.94
CA LYS A 39 -0.76 -8.33 -4.00
C LYS A 39 0.49 -7.56 -3.64
N THR A 40 1.41 -7.45 -4.59
CA THR A 40 2.60 -6.62 -4.46
C THR A 40 2.51 -5.55 -5.54
N ILE A 41 2.50 -4.28 -5.12
CA ILE A 41 2.54 -3.13 -6.01
C ILE A 41 3.93 -2.51 -5.88
N VAL A 42 4.70 -2.53 -6.95
CA VAL A 42 6.01 -1.87 -7.00
C VAL A 42 5.78 -0.38 -7.23
N TRP A 43 6.48 0.45 -6.45
CA TRP A 43 6.49 1.89 -6.65
C TRP A 43 7.55 2.21 -7.71
N GLU A 44 7.11 2.65 -8.89
CA GLU A 44 8.02 3.10 -9.93
C GLU A 44 8.42 4.55 -9.65
N SER A 45 9.74 4.81 -9.66
CA SER A 45 10.32 6.13 -9.37
C SER A 45 10.04 7.18 -10.47
N ASN A 46 9.21 6.88 -11.47
CA ASN A 46 8.85 7.81 -12.54
C ASN A 46 7.56 8.62 -12.27
N MET A 47 6.99 8.56 -11.07
CA MET A 47 5.84 9.39 -10.68
C MET A 47 6.24 10.85 -10.42
#